data_AF-A0A0D8IC75-F1
#
_entry.id   AF-A0A0D8IC75-F1
#
_cell.length_a   1.000
_cell.length_b   1.000
_cell.length_c   1.000
_cell.angle_alpha   90.00
_cell.angle_beta   90.00
_cell.angle_gamma   90.00
#
_symmetry.space_group_name_H-M   'P 1'
#
loop_
_entity.id
_entity.type
_entity.pdbx_description
1 polymer ?
#
loop_
_entity_poly.entity_id
_entity_poly.type
_entity_poly.pdbx_seq_one_letter_code
_entity_poly.pdbx_strand_id
1 'polypeptide(L)' 'MKCHACGRSVRNVIGLIRIGHKHYCSRCLSKIRVKETGKKVKLYTNLGSRCFVEVWERGYTTVQEYNLQELKIG' A
#
# COMPACT_ATOMS: atom_id res chain seq x y z
N MET A 1 -12.05 13.62 -4.17
CA MET A 1 -10.82 12.82 -4.06
C MET A 1 -11.08 11.38 -4.53
N LYS A 2 -10.15 10.77 -5.28
CA LYS A 2 -10.30 9.41 -5.86
C LYS A 2 -9.11 8.53 -5.48
N CYS A 3 -9.34 7.23 -5.33
CA CYS A 3 -8.25 6.26 -5.19
C CYS A 3 -7.43 6.23 -6.49
N HIS A 4 -6.11 6.35 -6.40
CA HIS A 4 -5.20 6.33 -7.54
C HIS A 4 -5.19 4.96 -8.24
N ALA A 5 -5.37 3.86 -7.49
CA ALA A 5 -5.32 2.52 -8.04
C ALA A 5 -6.61 2.12 -8.78
N CYS A 6 -7.79 2.35 -8.19
CA CYS A 6 -9.06 1.87 -8.75
C CYS A 6 -10.01 2.97 -9.25
N GLY A 7 -9.60 4.24 -9.20
CA GLY A 7 -10.39 5.39 -9.69
C GLY A 7 -11.67 5.70 -8.89
N ARG A 8 -12.06 4.85 -7.94
CA ARG A 8 -13.29 5.01 -7.15
C ARG A 8 -13.24 6.33 -6.39
N SER A 9 -14.24 7.19 -6.65
CA SER A 9 -14.46 8.40 -5.87
C SER A 9 -15.07 8.02 -4.54
N VAL A 10 -14.59 8.67 -3.51
CA VAL A 10 -14.88 8.24 -2.16
C VAL A 10 -15.86 9.24 -1.58
N ARG A 11 -17.15 9.13 -1.96
CA ARG A 11 -18.23 9.92 -1.32
C ARG A 11 -18.53 9.41 0.11
N ASN A 12 -18.30 8.11 0.37
CA ASN A 12 -18.73 7.40 1.58
C ASN A 12 -17.68 6.47 2.22
N VAL A 13 -16.37 6.62 1.92
CA VAL A 13 -15.34 5.82 2.62
C VAL A 13 -14.52 6.74 3.50
N ILE A 14 -14.79 6.65 4.79
CA ILE A 14 -13.87 6.98 5.87
C ILE A 14 -12.51 6.36 5.49
N GLY A 15 -11.48 7.15 5.21
CA GLY A 15 -10.11 6.61 5.07
C GLY A 15 -9.61 6.33 3.65
N LEU A 16 -9.54 7.35 2.79
CA LEU A 16 -8.43 7.38 1.82
C LEU A 16 -7.14 7.66 2.59
N ILE A 17 -6.15 6.78 2.45
CA ILE A 17 -4.83 6.98 3.04
C ILE A 17 -3.95 7.68 1.99
N ARG A 18 -3.32 8.77 2.40
CA ARG A 18 -2.37 9.50 1.57
C ARG A 18 -0.98 8.90 1.72
N ILE A 19 -0.41 8.47 0.59
CA ILE A 19 0.98 8.00 0.50
C ILE A 19 1.67 8.85 -0.56
N GLY A 20 2.62 9.68 -0.13
CA GLY A 20 3.24 10.73 -0.93
C GLY A 20 2.20 11.74 -1.44
N HIS A 21 2.06 11.83 -2.76
CA HIS A 21 1.08 12.70 -3.43
C HIS A 21 -0.15 11.93 -3.94
N LYS A 22 -0.24 10.63 -3.64
CA LYS A 22 -1.31 9.74 -4.13
C LYS A 22 -2.22 9.33 -2.97
N HIS A 23 -3.49 9.07 -3.28
CA HIS A 23 -4.48 8.63 -2.32
C HIS A 23 -4.94 7.22 -2.67
N TYR A 24 -5.07 6.35 -1.67
CA TYR A 24 -5.44 4.96 -1.87
C TYR A 24 -6.57 4.56 -0.91
N CYS A 25 -7.50 3.74 -1.41
CA CYS A 25 -8.52 3.17 -0.54
C CYS A 25 -7.99 1.92 0.17
N SER A 26 -8.53 1.64 1.35
CA SER A 26 -8.20 0.46 2.15
C SER A 26 -8.28 -0.86 1.35
N ARG A 27 -9.25 -0.98 0.43
CA ARG A 27 -9.40 -2.16 -0.44
C ARG A 27 -8.24 -2.37 -1.42
N CYS A 28 -7.61 -1.30 -1.90
CA CYS A 28 -6.44 -1.41 -2.76
C CYS A 28 -5.17 -1.62 -1.92
N LEU A 29 -5.11 -1.04 -0.73
CA LEU A 29 -3.99 -1.21 0.21
C LEU A 29 -3.94 -2.62 0.82
N SER A 30 -5.02 -3.39 0.81
CA SER A 30 -5.00 -4.81 1.19
C SER A 30 -4.46 -5.75 0.08
N LYS A 31 -4.19 -5.19 -1.11
CA LYS A 31 -3.72 -5.93 -2.30
C LYS A 31 -2.33 -5.48 -2.76
N ILE A 32 -1.48 -5.06 -1.83
CA ILE A 32 -0.13 -4.60 -2.16
C ILE A 32 0.75 -5.79 -2.54
N ARG A 33 1.53 -5.61 -3.62
CA ARG A 33 2.58 -6.52 -4.04
C ARG A 33 3.88 -5.76 -4.31
N VAL A 34 5.01 -6.36 -3.97
CA VAL A 34 6.33 -5.87 -4.40
C VAL A 34 6.44 -6.12 -5.91
N LYS A 35 6.84 -5.11 -6.70
CA LYS A 35 6.88 -5.22 -8.16
C LYS A 35 7.91 -6.23 -8.65
N GLU A 36 9.10 -6.21 -8.07
CA GLU A 36 10.22 -7.08 -8.46
C GLU A 36 9.90 -8.55 -8.23
N THR A 37 9.42 -8.90 -7.04
CA THR A 37 9.21 -10.30 -6.63
C THR A 37 7.77 -10.78 -6.82
N GLY A 38 6.82 -9.88 -7.06
CA GLY A 38 5.39 -10.18 -7.06
C GLY A 38 4.83 -10.53 -5.67
N LYS A 39 5.65 -10.46 -4.62
CA LYS A 39 5.31 -10.92 -3.27
C LYS A 39 4.19 -10.08 -2.68
N LYS A 40 3.17 -10.74 -2.13
CA LYS A 40 2.09 -10.07 -1.40
C LYS A 40 2.58 -9.60 -0.04
N VAL A 41 2.35 -8.33 0.26
CA VAL A 41 2.76 -7.68 1.50
C VAL A 41 1.59 -6.86 2.06
N LYS A 42 1.64 -6.50 3.34
CA LYS A 42 0.60 -5.70 3.99
C LYS A 42 1.19 -4.38 4.46
N LEU A 43 0.52 -3.26 4.18
CA LEU A 43 0.98 -1.96 4.67
C LEU A 43 0.91 -1.93 6.21
N TYR A 44 2.04 -1.62 6.84
CA TYR A 44 2.13 -1.32 8.26
C TYR A 44 1.90 0.18 8.50
N THR A 45 2.72 1.03 7.87
CA THR A 45 2.60 2.50 7.91
C THR A 45 3.32 3.14 6.72
N ASN A 46 3.22 4.46 6.58
CA ASN A 46 3.94 5.20 5.55
C ASN A 46 4.48 6.54 6.06
N LEU A 47 5.58 7.00 5.47
CA LEU A 47 6.16 8.31 5.72
C LEU A 47 6.51 8.97 4.38
N GLY A 48 5.71 9.96 3.97
CA GLY A 48 5.80 10.50 2.61
C GLY A 48 5.53 9.40 1.58
N SER A 49 6.43 9.22 0.62
CA SER A 49 6.38 8.17 -0.40
C SER A 49 6.96 6.82 0.04
N ARG A 50 7.53 6.73 1.25
CA ARG A 50 8.08 5.49 1.80
C ARG A 50 6.98 4.70 2.49
N CYS A 51 6.95 3.40 2.22
CA CYS A 51 5.98 2.44 2.73
C CYS A 51 6.72 1.40 3.55
N PHE A 52 6.27 1.21 4.79
CA PHE A 52 6.73 0.13 5.66
C PHE A 52 5.69 -0.97 5.57
N VAL A 53 6.11 -2.18 5.18
CA VAL A 53 5.21 -3.29 4.94
C VAL A 53 5.58 -4.50 5.80
N GLU A 54 4.56 -5.18 6.33
CA GLU A 54 4.68 -6.47 6.97
C GLU A 54 4.89 -7.56 5.90
N VAL A 55 5.94 -8.34 6.10
CA VAL A 55 6.31 -9.47 5.26
C VAL A 55 6.41 -10.71 6.13
N TRP A 56 5.64 -11.75 5.80
CA TRP A 56 5.75 -13.05 6.44
C TRP A 56 6.81 -13.89 5.73
N GLU A 57 7.85 -14.27 6.47
CA GLU A 57 8.96 -15.09 5.97
C GLU A 57 9.40 -16.06 7.06
N ARG A 58 9.62 -17.33 6.68
CA ARG A 58 10.27 -18.34 7.54
C ARG A 58 9.71 -18.43 8.98
N GLY A 59 8.40 -18.18 9.14
CA GLY A 59 7.68 -18.30 10.42
C GLY A 59 7.64 -17.04 11.28
N TYR A 60 8.12 -15.88 10.80
CA TYR A 60 8.04 -14.62 11.51
C TYR A 60 7.65 -13.45 10.60
N THR A 61 7.12 -12.38 11.21
CA THR A 61 6.82 -11.11 10.52
C THR A 61 8.03 -10.19 10.60
N THR A 62 8.47 -9.67 9.45
CA THR A 62 9.42 -8.56 9.38
C THR A 62 8.74 -7.32 8.82
N VAL A 63 9.29 -6.15 9.16
CA VAL A 63 8.91 -4.89 8.51
C VAL A 63 10.02 -4.53 7.53
N GLN A 64 9.64 -4.35 6.27
CA GLN A 64 10.55 -3.93 5.20
C GLN A 64 10.11 -2.57 4.67
N GLU A 65 11.09 -1.74 4.29
CA GLU A 65 10.85 -0.44 3.68
C GLU A 65 10.89 -0.55 2.16
N TYR A 66 9.91 0.06 1.50
CA TYR A 66 9.86 0.20 0.04
C TYR A 66 9.40 1.61 -0.33
N ASN A 67 9.89 2.14 -1.44
CA ASN A 67 9.27 3.31 -2.05
C ASN A 67 7.95 2.92 -2.72
N LEU A 68 7.01 3.87 -2.77
CA LEU A 68 5.72 3.69 -3.43
C LEU A 68 5.85 3.23 -4.90
N GLN A 69 6.93 3.60 -5.59
CA GLN A 69 7.19 3.21 -6.97
C GLN A 69 7.59 1.74 -7.10
N GLU A 70 8.08 1.11 -6.04
CA GLU A 70 8.49 -0.30 -5.98
C GLU A 70 7.30 -1.22 -5.66
N LEU A 71 6.15 -0.63 -5.30
CA LEU A 71 4.94 -1.34 -4.94
C LEU A 71 3.88 -1.25 -6.04
N LYS A 72 3.22 -2.36 -6.30
CA LYS A 72 1.97 -2.42 -7.05
C LYS A 72 0.82 -2.43 -6.05
N ILE A 73 -0.03 -1.41 -6.11
CA ILE A 73 -1.19 -1.25 -5.22
C ILE A 73 -2.46 -1.36 -6.06
N GLY A 74 -3.36 -2.28 -5.69
CA GLY A 74 -4.61 -2.56 -6.42
C GLY A 74 -4.56 -3.85 -7.23
#